data_AF-A0A2V7PPH9-F1
#
_entry.id   AF-A0A2V7PPH9-F1
#
_cell.length_a   1.000
_cell.length_b   1.000
_cell.length_c   1.000
_cell.angle_alpha   90.00
_cell.angle_beta   90.00
_cell.angle_gamma   90.00
#
_symmetry.space_group_name_H-M   'P 1'
#
loop_
_entity.id
_entity.type
_entity.pdbx_description
1 polymer ?
#
loop_
_entity_poly.entity_id
_entity_poly.type
_entity_poly.pdbx_seq_one_letter_code
_entity_poly.pdbx_strand_id
1 'polypeptide(L)'
;MVLAVLEDEPEEQLAWWVEVLRRLGRRPRLVTLVASPSIGFTLRATQSGVFEVLSIPVGRERFREMIERVRSPEQETPLPLAEARPIAVGNAQMVSESPVMMPVFRSIAQVAPSTATVLVVGESGTGKELVARAVHLQGPRSAAPFVTVNCAAIPENLLESELFGHEKGAFTGAVARKIGRFERASGGTLFLDEIGDMSLALQSKILRAVQEREIERVGGTEPIPVDVRLIAATNRDLRQMIGQGQFREDLYYRLAVVTLKLPRLAERGDDLLVLASTFLTEFGHRYSKTFSGISSRAVEMLRRHEWV
;
A
#
# COMPACT_ATOMS: atom_id res chain seq x y z
N MET A 1 25.71 10.69 -28.87
CA MET A 1 26.76 10.06 -28.04
C MET A 1 27.95 10.98 -28.04
N VAL A 2 28.59 11.16 -26.90
CA VAL A 2 29.89 11.84 -26.79
C VAL A 2 30.86 10.83 -26.22
N LEU A 3 32.02 10.70 -26.85
CA LEU A 3 33.09 9.81 -26.42
C LEU A 3 34.24 10.70 -25.98
N ALA A 4 34.59 10.65 -24.69
CA ALA A 4 35.64 11.47 -24.11
C ALA A 4 36.80 10.57 -23.66
N VAL A 5 38.00 10.83 -24.19
CA VAL A 5 39.23 10.22 -23.70
C VAL A 5 39.75 11.10 -22.57
N LEU A 6 40.00 10.51 -21.41
CA LEU A 6 40.48 11.21 -20.22
C LEU A 6 41.87 10.70 -19.87
N GLU A 7 42.82 11.61 -19.77
CA GLU A 7 44.25 11.32 -19.64
C GLU A 7 44.78 11.76 -18.27
N ASP A 8 45.56 12.85 -18.22
CA ASP A 8 46.37 13.25 -17.05
C ASP A 8 45.56 13.58 -15.78
N GLU A 9 44.34 14.09 -15.94
CA GLU A 9 43.46 14.52 -14.84
C GLU A 9 42.00 14.09 -15.08
N PRO A 10 41.70 12.77 -14.96
CA PRO A 10 40.43 12.24 -15.43
C PRO A 10 39.24 12.74 -14.63
N GLU A 11 39.44 13.17 -13.38
CA GLU A 11 38.36 13.70 -12.52
C GLU A 11 37.93 15.11 -12.93
N GLU A 12 38.89 16.02 -13.15
CA GLU A 12 38.60 17.39 -13.56
C GLU A 12 38.01 17.42 -14.97
N GLN A 13 38.58 16.63 -15.88
CA GLN A 13 38.09 16.49 -17.25
C GLN A 13 36.67 15.91 -17.28
N LEU A 14 36.38 14.91 -16.44
CA LEU A 14 35.03 14.36 -16.28
C LEU A 14 34.05 15.43 -15.78
N ALA A 15 34.41 16.16 -14.72
CA ALA A 15 33.56 17.21 -14.16
C ALA A 15 33.25 18.30 -15.20
N TRP A 16 34.27 18.71 -15.97
CA TRP A 16 34.12 19.66 -17.06
C TRP A 16 33.19 19.14 -18.16
N TRP A 17 33.38 17.91 -18.63
CA TRP A 17 32.50 17.31 -19.65
C TRP A 17 31.05 17.22 -19.18
N VAL A 18 30.82 16.80 -17.94
CA VAL A 18 29.48 16.72 -17.36
C VAL A 18 28.82 18.10 -17.30
N GLU A 19 29.56 19.14 -16.90
CA GLU A 19 29.05 20.51 -16.84
C GLU A 19 28.72 21.06 -18.23
N VAL A 20 29.60 20.86 -19.22
CA VAL A 20 29.37 21.26 -20.62
C VAL A 20 28.12 20.58 -21.18
N LEU A 21 27.98 19.27 -20.98
CA LEU A 21 26.84 18.52 -21.51
C LEU A 21 25.52 18.83 -20.80
N ARG A 22 25.54 19.28 -19.54
CA ARG A 22 24.34 19.76 -18.84
C ARG A 22 23.77 21.05 -19.43
N ARG A 23 24.64 21.92 -19.96
CA ARG A 23 24.25 23.20 -20.57
C ARG A 23 23.65 23.05 -21.98
N LEU A 24 23.78 21.86 -22.58
CA LEU A 24 23.14 21.55 -23.85
C LEU A 24 21.66 21.19 -23.65
N GLY A 25 20.78 21.76 -24.48
CA GLY A 25 19.33 21.46 -24.45
C GLY A 25 18.97 20.01 -24.80
N ARG A 26 19.91 19.22 -25.33
CA ARG A 26 19.82 17.76 -25.50
C ARG A 26 20.89 17.11 -24.63
N ARG A 27 20.55 16.07 -23.88
CA ARG A 27 21.49 15.30 -23.04
C ARG A 27 22.05 14.10 -23.82
N PRO A 28 23.20 14.21 -24.52
CA PRO A 28 23.81 13.05 -25.17
C PRO A 28 24.36 12.07 -24.13
N ARG A 29 24.30 10.77 -24.44
CA ARG A 29 24.99 9.71 -23.65
C ARG A 29 26.51 9.92 -23.73
N LEU A 30 27.16 10.12 -22.57
CA LEU A 30 28.62 10.29 -22.44
C LEU A 30 29.27 8.95 -22.13
N VAL A 31 30.24 8.53 -22.94
CA VAL A 31 31.11 7.36 -22.68
C VAL A 31 32.53 7.88 -22.45
N THR A 32 33.19 7.39 -21.41
CA THR A 32 34.54 7.82 -21.04
C THR A 32 35.55 6.71 -21.28
N LEU A 33 36.72 7.06 -21.77
CA LEU A 33 37.85 6.16 -22.03
C LEU A 33 39.03 6.59 -21.16
N VAL A 34 39.53 5.69 -20.30
CA VAL A 34 40.59 5.98 -19.33
C VAL A 34 41.62 4.86 -19.33
N ALA A 35 42.91 5.15 -19.21
CA ALA A 35 43.96 4.11 -19.27
C ALA A 35 43.89 3.11 -18.10
N SER A 36 43.55 3.57 -16.90
CA SER A 36 43.43 2.71 -15.70
C SER A 36 42.40 3.30 -14.74
N PRO A 37 41.10 3.09 -15.00
CA PRO A 37 40.05 3.63 -14.14
C PRO A 37 40.10 2.94 -12.76
N SER A 38 40.19 3.74 -11.70
CA SER A 38 40.03 3.23 -10.33
C SER A 38 38.55 2.95 -10.06
N ILE A 39 38.26 2.03 -9.11
CA ILE A 39 36.89 1.74 -8.68
C ILE A 39 36.18 3.02 -8.21
N GLY A 40 36.90 3.87 -7.46
CA GLY A 40 36.37 5.15 -6.98
C GLY A 40 36.02 6.11 -8.12
N PHE A 41 36.83 6.16 -9.17
CA PHE A 41 36.55 6.93 -10.37
C PHE A 41 35.32 6.42 -11.12
N THR A 42 35.21 5.10 -11.33
CA THR A 42 34.06 4.49 -12.03
C THR A 42 32.74 4.78 -11.30
N LEU A 43 32.71 4.65 -9.97
CA LEU A 43 31.52 4.96 -9.18
C LEU A 43 31.09 6.43 -9.30
N ARG A 44 32.04 7.37 -9.22
CA ARG A 44 31.78 8.82 -9.38
C ARG A 44 31.29 9.17 -10.79
N ALA A 45 31.86 8.55 -11.81
CA ALA A 45 31.42 8.72 -13.20
C ALA A 45 29.97 8.26 -13.40
N THR A 46 29.60 7.08 -12.89
CA THR A 46 28.22 6.58 -12.95
C THR A 46 27.25 7.51 -12.21
N GLN A 47 27.61 7.99 -11.01
CA GLN A 47 26.78 8.95 -10.26
C GLN A 47 26.60 10.29 -10.98
N SER A 48 27.57 10.68 -11.82
CA SER A 48 27.54 11.92 -12.59
C SER A 48 26.74 11.82 -13.89
N GLY A 49 26.19 10.65 -14.21
CA GLY A 49 25.37 10.41 -15.40
C GLY A 49 26.15 9.96 -16.63
N VAL A 50 27.39 9.49 -16.46
CA VAL A 50 28.16 8.83 -17.53
C VAL A 50 27.52 7.47 -17.85
N PHE A 51 27.38 7.18 -19.14
CA PHE A 51 26.79 5.93 -19.63
C PHE A 51 27.69 4.73 -19.35
N GLU A 52 28.99 4.85 -19.63
CA GLU A 52 29.97 3.78 -19.39
C GLU A 52 31.39 4.35 -19.29
N VAL A 53 32.23 3.69 -18.49
CA VAL A 53 33.68 3.94 -18.38
C VAL A 53 34.41 2.73 -18.97
N LEU A 54 35.26 2.97 -19.96
CA LEU A 54 36.03 1.93 -20.65
C LEU A 54 37.52 2.11 -20.41
N SER A 55 38.22 1.01 -20.16
CA SER A 55 39.68 1.00 -20.07
C SER A 55 40.30 1.00 -21.46
N ILE A 56 41.25 1.91 -21.74
CA ILE A 56 42.10 1.80 -22.93
C ILE A 56 43.36 0.97 -22.62
N PRO A 57 43.80 0.07 -23.52
CA PRO A 57 43.25 -0.15 -24.87
C PRO A 57 41.90 -0.89 -24.86
N VAL A 58 40.95 -0.39 -25.65
CA VAL A 58 39.63 -1.03 -25.83
C VAL A 58 39.69 -1.95 -27.05
N GLY A 59 39.35 -3.23 -26.84
CA GLY A 59 39.25 -4.20 -27.93
C GLY A 59 38.12 -3.85 -28.91
N ARG A 60 38.32 -4.17 -30.21
CA ARG A 60 37.34 -3.88 -31.27
C ARG A 60 35.94 -4.42 -30.96
N GLU A 61 35.84 -5.63 -30.43
CA GLU A 61 34.56 -6.25 -30.08
C GLU A 61 33.86 -5.50 -28.95
N ARG A 62 34.58 -5.23 -27.86
CA ARG A 62 34.07 -4.47 -26.72
C ARG A 62 33.62 -3.05 -27.09
N PHE A 63 34.33 -2.41 -28.01
CA PHE A 63 33.96 -1.11 -28.55
C PHE A 63 32.70 -1.18 -29.42
N ARG A 64 32.56 -2.24 -30.23
CA ARG A 64 31.36 -2.51 -31.03
C ARG A 64 30.14 -2.75 -30.15
N GLU A 65 30.27 -3.60 -29.13
CA GLU A 65 29.22 -3.85 -28.14
C GLU A 65 28.80 -2.57 -27.40
N MET A 66 29.74 -1.69 -27.05
CA MET A 66 29.43 -0.39 -26.47
C MET A 66 28.65 0.49 -27.45
N ILE A 67 29.08 0.58 -28.72
CA ILE A 67 28.36 1.36 -29.74
C ILE A 67 26.95 0.84 -29.95
N GLU A 68 26.75 -0.47 -29.97
CA GLU A 68 25.43 -1.09 -30.08
C GLU A 68 24.56 -0.78 -28.86
N ARG A 69 25.11 -0.86 -27.64
CA ARG A 69 24.43 -0.46 -26.39
C ARG A 69 24.07 1.03 -26.35
N VAL A 70 24.92 1.90 -26.89
CA VAL A 70 24.63 3.34 -26.96
C VAL A 70 23.59 3.68 -28.03
N ARG A 71 23.62 2.98 -29.17
CA ARG A 71 22.70 3.17 -30.31
C ARG A 71 21.32 2.59 -30.08
N SER A 72 21.19 1.62 -29.19
CA SER A 72 19.91 1.08 -28.76
C SER A 72 19.32 1.94 -27.62
N PRO A 73 18.33 2.80 -27.87
CA PRO A 73 17.48 3.32 -26.79
C PRO A 73 16.67 2.20 -26.10
N GLU A 74 16.63 1.00 -26.69
CA GLU A 74 15.70 -0.11 -26.37
C GLU A 74 16.29 -1.29 -25.57
N GLN A 75 17.53 -1.21 -25.08
CA GLN A 75 18.10 -2.23 -24.18
C GLN A 75 18.18 -1.80 -22.71
N GLU A 76 17.31 -0.90 -22.26
CA GLU A 76 16.58 -1.22 -21.03
C GLU A 76 15.39 -2.03 -21.53
N THR A 77 15.51 -3.36 -21.66
CA THR A 77 14.30 -4.17 -21.84
C THR A 77 13.41 -3.83 -20.65
N PRO A 78 12.28 -3.14 -20.84
CA PRO A 78 11.40 -2.86 -19.73
C PRO A 78 11.06 -4.22 -19.13
N LEU A 79 11.13 -4.35 -17.81
CA LEU A 79 10.62 -5.56 -17.18
C LEU A 79 9.18 -5.71 -17.69
N PRO A 80 8.85 -6.81 -18.39
CA PRO A 80 7.50 -7.02 -18.89
C PRO A 80 6.54 -6.81 -17.73
N LEU A 81 5.40 -6.17 -18.00
CA LEU A 81 4.36 -6.05 -16.99
C LEU A 81 4.08 -7.45 -16.45
N ALA A 82 4.32 -7.66 -15.17
CA ALA A 82 4.11 -8.97 -14.56
C ALA A 82 2.64 -9.34 -14.77
N GLU A 83 2.38 -10.52 -15.34
CA GLU A 83 1.03 -11.09 -15.40
C GLU A 83 0.64 -11.51 -13.98
N ALA A 84 0.20 -10.54 -13.19
CA ALA A 84 -0.37 -10.80 -11.89
C ALA A 84 -1.59 -11.69 -12.06
N ARG A 85 -1.75 -12.71 -11.21
CA ARG A 85 -3.03 -13.38 -11.02
C ARG A 85 -3.81 -12.65 -9.93
N PRO A 86 -4.69 -11.69 -10.27
CA PRO A 86 -5.45 -10.99 -9.25
C PRO A 86 -6.41 -11.93 -8.54
N ILE A 87 -6.44 -11.86 -7.22
CA ILE A 87 -7.56 -12.40 -6.45
C ILE A 87 -8.64 -11.32 -6.47
N ALA A 88 -9.77 -11.62 -7.13
CA ALA A 88 -10.91 -10.70 -7.16
C ALA A 88 -11.47 -10.52 -5.73
N VAL A 89 -11.55 -9.27 -5.29
CA VAL A 89 -12.11 -8.85 -4.01
C VAL A 89 -13.21 -7.81 -4.29
N GLY A 90 -14.34 -8.30 -4.81
CA GLY A 90 -15.46 -7.46 -5.20
C GLY A 90 -15.08 -6.61 -6.41
N ASN A 91 -15.21 -5.28 -6.30
CA ASN A 91 -14.78 -4.34 -7.34
C ASN A 91 -13.28 -4.01 -7.28
N ALA A 92 -12.57 -4.50 -6.27
CA ALA A 92 -11.12 -4.33 -6.11
C ALA A 92 -10.40 -5.66 -6.34
N GLN A 93 -9.09 -5.61 -6.55
CA GLN A 93 -8.25 -6.79 -6.70
C GLN A 93 -7.16 -6.76 -5.63
N MET A 94 -7.05 -7.85 -4.86
CA MET A 94 -5.88 -8.06 -4.03
C MET A 94 -4.84 -8.79 -4.87
N VAL A 95 -3.69 -8.15 -5.05
CA VAL A 95 -2.62 -8.64 -5.90
C VAL A 95 -1.38 -8.84 -5.04
N SER A 96 -0.86 -10.07 -5.04
CA SER A 96 0.40 -10.42 -4.39
C SER A 96 0.86 -11.78 -4.89
N GLU A 97 2.16 -11.90 -5.14
CA GLU A 97 2.85 -13.17 -5.39
C GLU A 97 3.87 -13.49 -4.28
N SER A 98 3.99 -12.59 -3.30
CA SER A 98 4.97 -12.71 -2.26
C SER A 98 4.70 -13.88 -1.30
N PRO A 99 5.70 -14.71 -0.99
CA PRO A 99 5.57 -15.78 -0.01
C PRO A 99 5.11 -15.30 1.37
N VAL A 100 5.45 -14.05 1.75
CA VAL A 100 5.07 -13.48 3.06
C VAL A 100 3.58 -13.18 3.17
N MET A 101 2.88 -13.04 2.04
CA MET A 101 1.42 -12.85 1.99
C MET A 101 0.66 -14.18 2.00
N MET A 102 1.33 -15.30 1.70
CA MET A 102 0.69 -16.62 1.69
C MET A 102 0.06 -17.03 3.03
N PRO A 103 0.70 -16.79 4.20
CA PRO A 103 0.04 -16.97 5.49
C PRO A 103 -1.22 -16.11 5.65
N VAL A 104 -1.20 -14.85 5.18
CA VAL A 104 -2.36 -13.95 5.25
C VAL A 104 -3.53 -14.53 4.44
N PHE A 105 -3.28 -14.96 3.20
CA PHE A 105 -4.30 -15.58 2.35
C PHE A 105 -4.87 -16.87 2.96
N ARG A 106 -4.02 -17.73 3.52
CA ARG A 106 -4.48 -18.95 4.22
C ARG A 106 -5.37 -18.60 5.41
N SER A 107 -4.98 -17.62 6.21
CA SER A 107 -5.77 -17.19 7.35
C SER A 107 -7.10 -16.56 6.94
N ILE A 108 -7.15 -15.80 5.84
CA ILE A 108 -8.42 -15.30 5.25
C ILE A 108 -9.31 -16.48 4.89
N ALA A 109 -8.81 -17.46 4.14
CA ALA A 109 -9.58 -18.63 3.72
C ALA A 109 -10.09 -19.46 4.91
N GLN A 110 -9.33 -19.53 6.00
CA GLN A 110 -9.73 -20.23 7.23
C GLN A 110 -10.79 -19.48 8.03
N VAL A 111 -10.67 -18.15 8.14
CA VAL A 111 -11.57 -17.36 8.99
C VAL A 111 -12.85 -16.93 8.27
N ALA A 112 -12.82 -16.79 6.95
CA ALA A 112 -13.95 -16.30 6.17
C ALA A 112 -15.25 -17.12 6.38
N PRO A 113 -15.24 -18.46 6.40
CA PRO A 113 -16.44 -19.27 6.65
C PRO A 113 -17.02 -19.13 8.06
N SER A 114 -16.27 -18.60 9.02
CA SER A 114 -16.71 -18.42 10.41
C SER A 114 -17.47 -17.09 10.62
N THR A 115 -18.11 -16.95 11.77
CA THR A 115 -18.70 -15.67 12.24
C THR A 115 -17.79 -14.94 13.23
N ALA A 116 -16.56 -15.42 13.44
CA ALA A 116 -15.62 -14.83 14.37
C ALA A 116 -15.27 -13.39 13.97
N THR A 117 -15.03 -12.57 14.99
CA THR A 117 -14.46 -11.23 14.84
C THR A 117 -13.02 -11.33 14.35
N VAL A 118 -12.65 -10.42 13.46
CA VAL A 118 -11.31 -10.39 12.88
C VAL A 118 -10.68 -9.03 13.14
N LEU A 119 -9.49 -9.03 13.73
CA LEU A 119 -8.65 -7.84 13.88
C LEU A 119 -7.56 -7.85 12.80
N VAL A 120 -7.54 -6.83 11.96
CA VAL A 120 -6.56 -6.66 10.87
C VAL A 120 -5.54 -5.61 11.29
N VAL A 121 -4.29 -6.02 11.52
CA VAL A 121 -3.20 -5.15 11.96
C VAL A 121 -2.24 -4.90 10.82
N GLY A 122 -1.91 -3.65 10.55
CA GLY A 122 -0.93 -3.28 9.53
C GLY A 122 -0.86 -1.78 9.33
N GLU A 123 0.21 -1.33 8.69
CA GLU A 123 0.39 0.10 8.44
C GLU A 123 -0.68 0.67 7.52
N SER A 124 -0.79 2.00 7.53
CA SER A 124 -1.66 2.69 6.58
C SER A 124 -1.23 2.34 5.15
N GLY A 125 -2.18 2.09 4.26
CA GLY A 125 -1.88 1.75 2.86
C GLY A 125 -1.52 0.28 2.58
N THR A 126 -1.33 -0.57 3.60
CA THR A 126 -0.95 -1.98 3.39
C THR A 126 -2.06 -2.88 2.83
N GLY A 127 -3.30 -2.38 2.70
CA GLY A 127 -4.44 -3.11 2.14
C GLY A 127 -5.37 -3.74 3.18
N LYS A 128 -5.46 -3.19 4.39
CA LYS A 128 -6.34 -3.69 5.47
C LYS A 128 -7.82 -3.81 5.05
N GLU A 129 -8.34 -2.82 4.35
CA GLU A 129 -9.72 -2.85 3.83
C GLU A 129 -9.91 -3.98 2.79
N LEU A 130 -8.92 -4.22 1.93
CA LEU A 130 -8.97 -5.31 0.96
C LEU A 130 -9.02 -6.67 1.68
N VAL A 131 -8.27 -6.84 2.77
CA VAL A 131 -8.34 -8.06 3.60
C VAL A 131 -9.72 -8.22 4.21
N ALA A 132 -10.29 -7.15 4.78
CA ALA A 132 -11.63 -7.18 5.35
C ALA A 132 -12.70 -7.55 4.32
N ARG A 133 -12.62 -6.97 3.11
CA ARG A 133 -13.50 -7.31 1.99
C ARG A 133 -13.34 -8.76 1.56
N ALA A 134 -12.11 -9.27 1.48
CA ALA A 134 -11.86 -10.67 1.11
C ALA A 134 -12.49 -11.63 2.13
N VAL A 135 -12.35 -11.35 3.43
CA VAL A 135 -12.98 -12.12 4.51
C VAL A 135 -14.51 -12.11 4.37
N HIS A 136 -15.10 -10.95 4.05
CA HIS A 136 -16.55 -10.84 3.86
C HIS A 136 -17.04 -11.63 2.64
N LEU A 137 -16.40 -11.47 1.48
CA LEU A 137 -16.81 -12.08 0.21
C LEU A 137 -16.64 -13.60 0.18
N GLN A 138 -15.69 -14.14 0.94
CA GLN A 138 -15.48 -15.59 1.09
C GLN A 138 -16.28 -16.19 2.24
N GLY A 139 -17.06 -15.38 2.97
CA GLY A 139 -17.83 -15.81 4.12
C GLY A 139 -19.31 -16.07 3.83
N PRO A 140 -20.07 -16.53 4.83
CA PRO A 140 -21.50 -16.86 4.68
C PRO A 140 -22.39 -15.63 4.44
N ARG A 141 -21.88 -14.43 4.69
CA ARG A 141 -22.59 -13.15 4.53
C ARG A 141 -22.18 -12.40 3.26
N SER A 142 -21.57 -13.06 2.28
CA SER A 142 -21.00 -12.43 1.08
C SER A 142 -22.00 -11.67 0.21
N ALA A 143 -23.28 -12.06 0.24
CA ALA A 143 -24.37 -11.37 -0.46
C ALA A 143 -25.03 -10.26 0.38
N ALA A 144 -24.69 -10.14 1.66
CA ALA A 144 -25.25 -9.16 2.59
C ALA A 144 -24.43 -7.86 2.58
N PRO A 145 -24.91 -6.78 3.21
CA PRO A 145 -24.20 -5.51 3.21
C PRO A 145 -22.79 -5.61 3.83
N PHE A 146 -21.81 -5.01 3.15
CA PHE A 146 -20.49 -4.70 3.71
C PHE A 146 -20.41 -3.20 3.97
N VAL A 147 -20.58 -2.80 5.23
CA VAL A 147 -20.58 -1.39 5.64
C VAL A 147 -19.20 -1.03 6.20
N THR A 148 -18.61 0.06 5.71
CA THR A 148 -17.31 0.54 6.18
C THR A 148 -17.45 1.85 6.95
N VAL A 149 -16.60 2.04 7.96
CA VAL A 149 -16.45 3.28 8.73
C VAL A 149 -14.96 3.47 9.04
N ASN A 150 -14.41 4.63 8.69
CA ASN A 150 -13.08 5.03 9.12
C ASN A 150 -13.22 5.93 10.35
N CYS A 151 -12.69 5.47 11.48
CA CYS A 151 -12.87 6.12 12.78
C CYS A 151 -11.97 7.35 12.95
N ALA A 152 -10.84 7.41 12.23
CA ALA A 152 -9.93 8.55 12.24
C ALA A 152 -10.42 9.72 11.35
N ALA A 153 -11.27 9.42 10.36
CA ALA A 153 -11.73 10.42 9.37
C ALA A 153 -12.94 11.26 9.83
N ILE A 154 -13.62 10.86 10.91
CA ILE A 154 -14.86 11.48 11.36
C ILE A 154 -14.65 12.06 12.76
N PRO A 155 -15.01 13.34 13.02
CA PRO A 155 -14.97 13.91 14.36
C PRO A 155 -15.77 13.07 15.36
N GLU A 156 -15.27 12.94 16.59
CA GLU A 156 -15.80 11.99 17.59
C GLU A 156 -17.32 12.10 17.81
N ASN A 157 -17.83 13.33 17.94
CA ASN A 157 -19.25 13.60 18.14
C ASN A 157 -20.13 13.16 16.94
N LEU A 158 -19.58 13.22 15.72
CA LEU A 158 -20.25 12.73 14.52
C LEU A 158 -20.06 11.23 14.35
N LEU A 159 -18.93 10.67 14.80
CA LEU A 159 -18.63 9.24 14.70
C LEU A 159 -19.63 8.42 15.51
N GLU A 160 -20.00 8.87 16.71
CA GLU A 160 -21.04 8.23 17.52
C GLU A 160 -22.38 8.13 16.76
N SER A 161 -22.82 9.26 16.23
CA SER A 161 -24.06 9.41 15.47
C SER A 161 -24.04 8.64 14.14
N GLU A 162 -22.88 8.52 13.49
CA GLU A 162 -22.70 7.66 12.32
C GLU A 162 -22.81 6.18 12.70
N LEU A 163 -22.08 5.73 13.73
CA LEU A 163 -22.06 4.33 14.13
C LEU A 163 -23.41 3.83 14.63
N PHE A 164 -24.02 4.56 15.56
CA PHE A 164 -25.21 4.13 16.28
C PHE A 164 -26.50 4.77 15.79
N GLY A 165 -26.42 5.83 14.99
CA GLY A 165 -27.60 6.61 14.62
C GLY A 165 -28.02 7.58 15.73
N HIS A 166 -29.03 8.40 15.45
CA HIS A 166 -29.57 9.33 16.44
C HIS A 166 -31.08 9.51 16.28
N GLU A 167 -31.73 9.82 17.40
CA GLU A 167 -33.11 10.27 17.41
C GLU A 167 -33.23 11.77 17.10
N LYS A 168 -34.42 12.19 16.67
CA LYS A 168 -34.70 13.61 16.44
C LYS A 168 -34.52 14.38 17.75
N GLY A 169 -33.74 15.46 17.72
CA GLY A 169 -33.47 16.30 18.89
C GLY A 169 -32.39 15.77 19.84
N ALA A 170 -31.66 14.71 19.47
CA ALA A 170 -30.59 14.15 20.31
C ALA A 170 -29.42 15.12 20.59
N PHE A 171 -29.15 16.06 19.68
CA PHE A 171 -28.16 17.12 19.83
C PHE A 171 -28.54 18.33 18.95
N THR A 172 -27.89 19.47 19.15
CA THR A 172 -28.08 20.66 18.31
C THR A 172 -27.74 20.37 16.85
N GLY A 173 -28.76 20.35 15.98
CA GLY A 173 -28.62 19.98 14.57
C GLY A 173 -29.24 18.63 14.19
N ALA A 174 -29.73 17.85 15.16
CA ALA A 174 -30.45 16.60 14.92
C ALA A 174 -31.90 16.85 14.46
N VAL A 175 -32.08 17.38 13.25
CA VAL A 175 -33.38 17.78 12.69
C VAL A 175 -34.30 16.58 12.40
N ALA A 176 -33.72 15.43 12.09
CA ALA A 176 -34.43 14.20 11.79
C ALA A 176 -33.72 13.00 12.44
N ARG A 177 -34.44 11.89 12.58
CA ARG A 177 -33.85 10.61 12.97
C ARG A 177 -32.91 10.11 11.88
N LYS A 178 -31.79 9.49 12.26
CA LYS A 178 -30.82 8.89 11.36
C LYS A 178 -30.48 7.46 11.79
N ILE A 179 -30.45 6.55 10.81
CA ILE A 179 -30.08 5.14 11.00
C ILE A 179 -28.55 5.02 11.03
N GLY A 180 -28.02 4.32 12.04
CA GLY A 180 -26.60 4.10 12.24
C GLY A 180 -25.99 3.03 11.33
N ARG A 181 -24.66 2.94 11.32
CA ARG A 181 -23.89 1.94 10.56
C ARG A 181 -24.10 0.53 11.07
N PHE A 182 -24.28 0.34 12.39
CA PHE A 182 -24.63 -0.97 12.96
C PHE A 182 -25.97 -1.48 12.41
N GLU A 183 -27.02 -0.65 12.44
CA GLU A 183 -28.33 -1.01 11.90
C GLU A 183 -28.24 -1.29 10.39
N ARG A 184 -27.56 -0.44 9.64
CA ARG A 184 -27.34 -0.62 8.19
C ARG A 184 -26.55 -1.88 7.83
N ALA A 185 -25.69 -2.35 8.74
CA ALA A 185 -24.87 -3.54 8.57
C ALA A 185 -25.54 -4.81 9.11
N SER A 186 -26.74 -4.71 9.72
CA SER A 186 -27.44 -5.85 10.30
C SER A 186 -27.70 -6.93 9.25
N GLY A 187 -27.43 -8.19 9.60
CA GLY A 187 -27.40 -9.35 8.70
C GLY A 187 -26.11 -9.45 7.86
N GLY A 188 -25.26 -8.43 7.87
CA GLY A 188 -24.05 -8.30 7.05
C GLY A 188 -22.76 -8.20 7.87
N THR A 189 -21.83 -7.37 7.41
CA THR A 189 -20.52 -7.14 8.02
C THR A 189 -20.26 -5.65 8.19
N LEU A 190 -19.78 -5.26 9.37
CA LEU A 190 -19.31 -3.90 9.66
C LEU A 190 -17.79 -3.93 9.78
N PHE A 191 -17.13 -3.15 8.91
CA PHE A 191 -15.71 -2.91 8.93
C PHE A 191 -15.39 -1.58 9.64
N LEU A 192 -14.68 -1.67 10.76
CA LEU A 192 -14.21 -0.53 11.55
C LEU A 192 -12.73 -0.31 11.27
N ASP A 193 -12.41 0.68 10.43
CA ASP A 193 -11.03 1.05 10.13
C ASP A 193 -10.49 2.04 11.17
N GLU A 194 -9.23 1.89 11.51
CA GLU A 194 -8.52 2.63 12.55
C GLU A 194 -9.25 2.64 13.91
N ILE A 195 -9.61 1.46 14.42
CA ILE A 195 -10.32 1.28 15.71
C ILE A 195 -9.58 1.89 16.91
N GLY A 196 -8.26 2.02 16.82
CA GLY A 196 -7.41 2.64 17.84
C GLY A 196 -7.55 4.17 17.94
N ASP A 197 -8.29 4.81 17.04
CA ASP A 197 -8.60 6.25 17.10
C ASP A 197 -9.90 6.57 17.85
N MET A 198 -10.66 5.55 18.27
CA MET A 198 -11.88 5.77 19.06
C MET A 198 -11.61 6.15 20.52
N SER A 199 -12.46 7.00 21.07
CA SER A 199 -12.45 7.30 22.51
C SER A 199 -12.93 6.10 23.36
N LEU A 200 -12.55 6.08 24.64
CA LEU A 200 -12.96 5.03 25.58
C LEU A 200 -14.48 4.92 25.73
N ALA A 201 -15.21 6.03 25.58
CA ALA A 201 -16.67 6.05 25.62
C ALA A 201 -17.26 5.26 24.45
N LEU A 202 -16.78 5.53 23.22
CA LEU A 202 -17.19 4.78 22.03
C LEU A 202 -16.79 3.31 22.11
N GLN A 203 -15.57 3.02 22.57
CA GLN A 203 -15.10 1.64 22.77
C GLN A 203 -16.05 0.85 23.69
N SER A 204 -16.58 1.49 24.73
CA SER A 204 -17.55 0.86 25.65
C SER A 204 -18.89 0.53 24.96
N LYS A 205 -19.35 1.40 24.04
CA LYS A 205 -20.56 1.16 23.25
C LYS A 205 -20.36 0.07 22.20
N ILE A 206 -19.19 0.04 21.55
CA ILE A 206 -18.83 -1.06 20.64
C ILE A 206 -18.83 -2.39 21.39
N LEU A 207 -18.23 -2.44 22.58
CA LEU A 207 -18.20 -3.65 23.39
C LEU A 207 -19.61 -4.19 23.67
N ARG A 208 -20.55 -3.32 24.07
CA ARG A 208 -21.96 -3.71 24.27
C ARG A 208 -22.58 -4.23 22.98
N ALA A 209 -22.38 -3.54 21.86
CA ALA A 209 -22.86 -4.00 20.55
C ALA A 209 -22.33 -5.39 20.16
N VAL A 210 -21.08 -5.71 20.52
CA VAL A 210 -20.47 -7.02 20.24
C VAL A 210 -20.98 -8.11 21.19
N GLN A 211 -21.19 -7.77 22.47
CA GLN A 211 -21.56 -8.73 23.51
C GLN A 211 -23.06 -9.01 23.54
N GLU A 212 -23.86 -7.95 23.59
CA GLU A 212 -25.32 -7.99 23.76
C GLU A 212 -26.04 -8.11 22.42
N ARG A 213 -25.37 -7.81 21.30
CA ARG A 213 -25.97 -7.75 19.96
C ARG A 213 -27.13 -6.76 19.87
N GLU A 214 -27.04 -5.70 20.66
CA GLU A 214 -28.01 -4.62 20.72
C GLU A 214 -27.26 -3.29 20.73
N ILE A 215 -27.89 -2.25 20.17
CA ILE A 215 -27.40 -0.87 20.24
C ILE A 215 -28.50 0.07 20.68
N GLU A 216 -28.12 1.25 21.15
CA GLU A 216 -29.04 2.36 21.39
C GLU A 216 -28.63 3.53 20.49
N ARG A 217 -29.61 4.21 19.91
CA ARG A 217 -29.35 5.46 19.18
C ARG A 217 -28.95 6.57 20.14
N VAL A 218 -28.16 7.54 19.65
CA VAL A 218 -27.88 8.75 20.42
C VAL A 218 -29.19 9.48 20.74
N GLY A 219 -29.41 9.79 22.02
CA GLY A 219 -30.63 10.42 22.52
C GLY A 219 -31.84 9.50 22.65
N GLY A 220 -31.69 8.19 22.37
CA GLY A 220 -32.70 7.17 22.60
C GLY A 220 -32.27 6.18 23.68
N THR A 221 -33.25 5.48 24.27
CA THR A 221 -33.02 4.40 25.26
C THR A 221 -33.66 3.08 24.82
N GLU A 222 -34.17 3.02 23.58
CA GLU A 222 -34.75 1.81 23.02
C GLU A 222 -33.60 0.90 22.52
N PRO A 223 -33.46 -0.33 23.06
CA PRO A 223 -32.49 -1.28 22.56
C PRO A 223 -32.91 -1.78 21.17
N ILE A 224 -31.96 -1.80 20.23
CA ILE A 224 -32.17 -2.20 18.85
C ILE A 224 -31.31 -3.44 18.58
N PRO A 225 -31.91 -4.62 18.35
CA PRO A 225 -31.15 -5.82 18.03
C PRO A 225 -30.45 -5.71 16.68
N VAL A 226 -29.16 -6.06 16.66
CA VAL A 226 -28.31 -6.04 15.47
C VAL A 226 -27.51 -7.34 15.37
N ASP A 227 -27.59 -7.99 14.20
CA ASP A 227 -26.77 -9.17 13.92
C ASP A 227 -25.65 -8.82 12.95
N VAL A 228 -24.51 -8.38 13.46
CA VAL A 228 -23.40 -7.84 12.66
C VAL A 228 -22.12 -8.64 12.88
N ARG A 229 -21.49 -9.09 11.80
CA ARG A 229 -20.11 -9.60 11.87
C ARG A 229 -19.17 -8.40 11.89
N LEU A 230 -18.31 -8.32 12.89
CA LEU A 230 -17.33 -7.24 13.01
C LEU A 230 -15.97 -7.64 12.46
N ILE A 231 -15.40 -6.75 11.64
CA ILE A 231 -14.00 -6.78 11.26
C ILE A 231 -13.42 -5.42 11.66
N ALA A 232 -12.39 -5.41 12.49
CA ALA A 232 -11.71 -4.18 12.91
C ALA A 232 -10.32 -4.11 12.26
N ALA A 233 -9.83 -2.91 11.99
CA ALA A 233 -8.49 -2.67 11.50
C ALA A 233 -7.80 -1.56 12.27
N THR A 234 -6.47 -1.64 12.40
CA THR A 234 -5.66 -0.56 12.96
C THR A 234 -4.20 -0.65 12.53
N ASN A 235 -3.54 0.50 12.48
CA ASN A 235 -2.09 0.62 12.40
C ASN A 235 -1.39 0.79 13.76
N ARG A 236 -2.14 0.94 14.87
CA ARG A 236 -1.61 1.19 16.21
C ARG A 236 -1.37 -0.11 16.99
N ASP A 237 -0.44 -0.05 17.94
CA ASP A 237 -0.26 -1.14 18.91
C ASP A 237 -1.31 -1.04 20.02
N LEU A 238 -2.41 -1.77 19.86
CA LEU A 238 -3.50 -1.77 20.84
C LEU A 238 -3.05 -2.31 22.21
N ARG A 239 -2.05 -3.20 22.28
CA ARG A 239 -1.56 -3.72 23.57
C ARG A 239 -0.79 -2.64 24.32
N GLN A 240 0.01 -1.86 23.62
CA GLN A 240 0.67 -0.70 24.20
C GLN A 240 -0.37 0.33 24.69
N MET A 241 -1.40 0.59 23.89
CA MET A 241 -2.49 1.52 24.27
C MET A 241 -3.28 1.05 25.49
N ILE A 242 -3.47 -0.26 25.68
CA ILE A 242 -4.07 -0.81 26.91
C ILE A 242 -3.20 -0.46 28.11
N GLY A 243 -1.88 -0.66 28.02
CA GLY A 243 -0.94 -0.28 29.09
C GLY A 243 -0.93 1.22 29.42
N GLN A 244 -1.37 2.06 28.47
CA GLN A 244 -1.51 3.51 28.63
C GLN A 244 -2.92 3.95 29.04
N GLY A 245 -3.87 3.01 29.20
CA GLY A 245 -5.27 3.31 29.50
C GLY A 245 -6.03 3.99 28.35
N GLN A 246 -5.52 3.93 27.12
CA GLN A 246 -6.12 4.54 25.93
C GLN A 246 -7.01 3.57 25.13
N PHE A 247 -6.88 2.28 25.40
CA PHE A 247 -7.71 1.25 24.79
C PHE A 247 -8.20 0.25 25.84
N ARG A 248 -9.45 -0.17 25.75
CA ARG A 248 -10.02 -1.11 26.72
C ARG A 248 -9.56 -2.55 26.44
N GLU A 249 -9.09 -3.20 27.49
CA GLU A 249 -8.62 -4.59 27.42
C GLU A 249 -9.74 -5.59 27.05
N ASP A 250 -10.94 -5.40 27.61
CA ASP A 250 -12.11 -6.24 27.34
C ASP A 250 -12.54 -6.20 25.86
N LEU A 251 -12.53 -5.01 25.26
CA LEU A 251 -12.80 -4.82 23.83
C LEU A 251 -11.71 -5.47 22.98
N TYR A 252 -10.44 -5.33 23.35
CA TYR A 252 -9.33 -5.95 22.60
C TYR A 252 -9.52 -7.46 22.46
N TYR A 253 -9.79 -8.17 23.56
CA TYR A 253 -10.00 -9.62 23.50
C TYR A 253 -11.26 -10.02 22.75
N ARG A 254 -12.27 -9.15 22.66
CA ARG A 254 -13.48 -9.41 21.86
C ARG A 254 -13.28 -9.17 20.36
N LEU A 255 -12.39 -8.26 19.98
CA LEU A 255 -12.04 -7.99 18.59
C LEU A 255 -10.96 -8.94 18.06
N ALA A 256 -9.96 -9.26 18.89
CA ALA A 256 -8.77 -10.02 18.50
C ALA A 256 -8.96 -11.54 18.59
N VAL A 257 -10.17 -12.06 18.31
CA VAL A 257 -10.43 -13.50 18.28
C VAL A 257 -9.59 -14.18 17.19
N VAL A 258 -9.55 -13.58 16.00
CA VAL A 258 -8.56 -13.90 14.97
C VAL A 258 -7.83 -12.62 14.59
N THR A 259 -6.50 -12.63 14.66
CA THR A 259 -5.66 -11.49 14.28
C THR A 259 -4.93 -11.77 12.97
N LEU A 260 -5.15 -10.92 11.97
CA LEU A 260 -4.46 -10.96 10.67
C LEU A 260 -3.45 -9.81 10.63
N LYS A 261 -2.15 -10.12 10.57
CA LYS A 261 -1.10 -9.10 10.44
C LYS A 261 -0.69 -8.97 8.98
N LEU A 262 -0.81 -7.78 8.41
CA LEU A 262 -0.32 -7.48 7.07
C LEU A 262 1.14 -7.01 7.14
N PRO A 263 2.03 -7.59 6.31
CA PRO A 263 3.40 -7.10 6.17
C PRO A 263 3.42 -5.76 5.44
N ARG A 264 4.44 -4.93 5.71
CA ARG A 264 4.69 -3.68 4.96
C ARG A 264 5.09 -4.00 3.52
N LEU A 265 4.94 -3.06 2.59
CA LEU A 265 5.33 -3.33 1.19
C LEU A 265 6.82 -3.68 1.06
N ALA A 266 7.68 -3.05 1.86
CA ALA A 266 9.11 -3.35 1.93
C ALA A 266 9.43 -4.82 2.31
N GLU A 267 8.54 -5.48 3.06
CA GLU A 267 8.70 -6.87 3.48
C GLU A 267 8.18 -7.86 2.43
N ARG A 268 7.45 -7.38 1.41
CA ARG A 268 6.79 -8.21 0.39
C ARG A 268 7.67 -8.49 -0.84
N GLY A 269 8.91 -8.02 -0.86
CA GLY A 269 9.86 -8.32 -1.93
C GLY A 269 9.37 -7.85 -3.30
N ASP A 270 9.18 -8.79 -4.23
CA ASP A 270 8.83 -8.46 -5.62
C ASP A 270 7.36 -8.06 -5.86
N ASP A 271 6.51 -8.10 -4.82
CA ASP A 271 5.14 -7.55 -4.90
C ASP A 271 5.11 -6.10 -5.36
N LEU A 272 6.17 -5.32 -5.08
CA LEU A 272 6.31 -3.95 -5.58
C LEU A 272 6.19 -3.89 -7.11
N LEU A 273 6.81 -4.83 -7.82
CA LEU A 273 6.77 -4.89 -9.29
C LEU A 273 5.43 -5.38 -9.81
N VAL A 274 4.82 -6.35 -9.12
CA VAL A 274 3.50 -6.87 -9.45
C VAL A 274 2.43 -5.77 -9.30
N LEU A 275 2.48 -5.00 -8.20
CA LEU A 275 1.61 -3.86 -7.97
C LEU A 275 1.86 -2.73 -8.98
N ALA A 276 3.13 -2.38 -9.25
CA ALA A 276 3.46 -1.37 -10.23
C ALA A 276 2.96 -1.74 -11.64
N SER A 277 3.08 -3.00 -12.02
CA SER A 277 2.56 -3.52 -13.29
C SER A 277 1.04 -3.44 -13.34
N THR A 278 0.36 -3.80 -12.24
CA THR A 278 -1.11 -3.75 -12.12
C THR A 278 -1.61 -2.32 -12.28
N PHE A 279 -1.01 -1.36 -11.58
CA PHE A 279 -1.39 0.05 -11.66
C PHE A 279 -1.10 0.64 -13.04
N LEU A 280 0.02 0.28 -13.68
CA LEU A 280 0.29 0.73 -15.05
C LEU A 280 -0.75 0.26 -16.04
N THR A 281 -1.19 -0.99 -15.93
CA THR A 281 -2.28 -1.52 -16.76
C THR A 281 -3.59 -0.78 -16.47
N GLU A 282 -3.97 -0.62 -15.21
CA GLU A 282 -5.20 0.08 -14.79
C GLU A 282 -5.23 1.52 -15.30
N PHE A 283 -4.16 2.29 -15.05
CA PHE A 283 -4.06 3.68 -15.48
C PHE A 283 -3.88 3.80 -17.00
N GLY A 284 -3.23 2.84 -17.65
CA GLY A 284 -3.15 2.75 -19.10
C GLY A 284 -4.53 2.69 -19.74
N HIS A 285 -5.39 1.79 -19.24
CA HIS A 285 -6.79 1.73 -19.68
C HIS A 285 -7.57 3.01 -19.36
N ARG A 286 -7.44 3.55 -18.14
CA ARG A 286 -8.18 4.76 -17.72
C ARG A 286 -7.84 5.99 -18.54
N TYR A 287 -6.58 6.14 -18.93
CA TYR A 287 -6.08 7.33 -19.64
C TYR A 287 -5.81 7.07 -21.13
N SER A 288 -6.26 5.93 -21.68
CA SER A 288 -6.04 5.52 -23.07
C SER A 288 -4.57 5.57 -23.49
N LYS A 289 -3.68 5.12 -22.60
CA LYS A 289 -2.23 5.00 -22.84
C LYS A 289 -1.80 3.55 -22.83
N THR A 290 -0.90 3.19 -23.73
CA THR A 290 -0.28 1.87 -23.75
C THR A 290 1.11 1.97 -23.13
N PHE A 291 1.33 1.22 -22.05
CA PHE A 291 2.64 1.08 -21.42
C PHE A 291 3.22 -0.28 -21.79
N SER A 292 4.47 -0.31 -22.25
CA SER A 292 5.18 -1.55 -22.61
C SER A 292 5.93 -2.19 -21.43
N GLY A 293 6.07 -1.49 -20.30
CA GLY A 293 6.70 -1.98 -19.08
C GLY A 293 7.37 -0.86 -18.27
N ILE A 294 8.18 -1.25 -17.30
CA ILE A 294 8.95 -0.33 -16.42
C ILE A 294 10.43 -0.47 -16.75
N SER A 295 11.11 0.65 -17.00
CA SER A 295 12.56 0.61 -17.24
C SER A 295 13.34 0.15 -16.00
N SER A 296 14.52 -0.45 -16.21
CA SER A 296 15.36 -0.95 -15.11
C SER A 296 15.72 0.17 -14.11
N ARG A 297 16.05 1.37 -14.62
CA ARG A 297 16.28 2.54 -13.77
C ARG A 297 15.05 2.92 -12.93
N ALA A 298 13.86 2.88 -13.51
CA ALA A 298 12.64 3.18 -12.77
C ALA A 298 12.35 2.11 -11.71
N VAL A 299 12.58 0.83 -12.01
CA VAL A 299 12.47 -0.27 -11.03
C VAL A 299 13.43 -0.07 -9.86
N GLU A 300 14.68 0.29 -10.12
CA GLU A 300 15.64 0.52 -9.04
C GLU A 300 15.25 1.73 -8.17
N MET A 301 14.71 2.80 -8.79
CA MET A 301 14.14 3.92 -8.04
C MET A 301 12.94 3.51 -7.19
N LEU A 302 12.04 2.68 -7.73
CA LEU A 302 10.91 2.14 -6.97
C LEU A 302 11.39 1.30 -5.78
N ARG A 303 12.40 0.42 -5.96
CA ARG A 303 12.92 -0.43 -4.89
C ARG A 303 13.65 0.34 -3.79
N ARG A 304 14.33 1.42 -4.13
CA ARG A 304 15.05 2.27 -3.16
C ARG A 304 14.14 3.19 -2.36
N HIS A 305 12.92 3.41 -2.82
CA HIS A 305 11.94 4.21 -2.11
C HIS A 305 11.35 3.42 -0.94
N GLU A 306 11.29 4.04 0.24
CA GLU A 306 10.59 3.47 1.40
C GLU A 306 9.08 3.66 1.21
N TRP A 307 8.45 2.70 0.57
CA TRP A 307 7.00 2.62 0.51
C TRP A 307 6.48 2.20 1.89
N VAL A 308 5.73 3.11 2.54
CA VAL A 308 4.96 2.85 3.76
C VAL A 308 3.84 1.85 3.46
#